data_AF-A0A015JR51-F1
#
_entry.id   AF-A0A015JR51-F1
#
_cell.length_a   1.000
_cell.length_b   1.000
_cell.length_c   1.000
_cell.angle_alpha   90.00
_cell.angle_beta   90.00
_cell.angle_gamma   90.00
#
_symmetry.space_group_name_H-M   'P 1'
#
loop_
_entity.id
_entity.type
_entity.pdbx_description
1 polymer ?
#
loop_
_entity_poly.entity_id
_entity_poly.type
_entity_poly.pdbx_seq_one_letter_code
_entity_poly.pdbx_strand_id
1 'polypeptide(L)'
;MAGTTVRVLIAERKFNNTLLSIATFSNCVFIHDYPRSSKIEAHFQSNERLYISYYNIISLGTYPSTPKLTQKSKNNASQYPIPDDYIVETEFSERSLICKTKYISVSKVVCYTINWKIGHAEWSVSSTQSSTAVVNTFLQKINSTKSSGPQLFGFDIEPLYHACLQIGPLEDITSCSQQNKRFNSFGRDVQKAVDELIVKHKLTNLSGEPILYLQHIGFDCKKNQVCINFKDLNSITIQTKLDAIVHVCDEALLSRDGYRHLAADVPSLFCEYLVADH
;
A
#
# COMPACT_ATOMS: atom_id res chain seq x y z
N MET A 1 12.82 -41.38 -26.36
CA MET A 1 11.88 -41.71 -25.27
C MET A 1 11.54 -40.43 -24.51
N ALA A 2 10.26 -40.31 -24.15
CA ALA A 2 9.50 -39.12 -23.77
C ALA A 2 10.24 -37.93 -23.12
N GLY A 3 10.20 -36.78 -23.79
CA GLY A 3 10.45 -35.46 -23.17
C GLY A 3 9.15 -34.90 -22.62
N THR A 4 9.00 -34.89 -21.30
CA THR A 4 7.83 -34.32 -20.61
C THR A 4 7.85 -32.80 -20.77
N THR A 5 6.95 -32.29 -21.61
CA THR A 5 6.63 -30.85 -21.68
C THR A 5 5.88 -30.46 -20.41
N VAL A 6 6.45 -29.58 -19.57
CA VAL A 6 5.67 -28.88 -18.54
C VAL A 6 5.01 -27.68 -19.20
N ARG A 7 3.84 -27.90 -19.82
CA ARG A 7 2.87 -26.85 -20.11
C ARG A 7 2.22 -26.46 -18.78
N VAL A 8 2.44 -25.24 -18.31
CA VAL A 8 1.58 -24.65 -17.29
C VAL A 8 0.31 -24.20 -18.00
N LEU A 9 -0.70 -25.07 -18.01
CA LEU A 9 -2.09 -24.68 -18.26
C LEU A 9 -2.49 -23.72 -17.15
N ILE A 10 -2.75 -22.46 -17.51
CA ILE A 10 -3.52 -21.56 -16.65
C ILE A 10 -4.94 -22.10 -16.65
N ALA A 11 -5.23 -22.98 -15.69
CA ALA A 11 -6.61 -23.21 -15.29
C ALA A 11 -7.13 -21.86 -14.77
N GLU A 12 -8.16 -21.32 -15.41
CA GLU A 12 -9.03 -20.34 -14.79
C GLU A 12 -9.57 -20.95 -13.50
N ARG A 13 -8.86 -20.72 -12.40
CA ARG A 13 -9.39 -20.95 -11.08
C ARG A 13 -10.41 -19.85 -10.90
N LYS A 14 -11.66 -20.15 -11.25
CA LYS A 14 -12.83 -19.49 -10.69
C LYS A 14 -12.51 -19.29 -9.22
N PHE A 15 -12.27 -18.04 -8.83
CA PHE A 15 -12.20 -17.67 -7.44
C PHE A 15 -13.59 -17.97 -6.91
N ASN A 16 -13.71 -19.13 -6.27
CA ASN A 16 -14.83 -19.41 -5.42
C ASN A 16 -14.75 -18.32 -4.33
N ASN A 17 -15.56 -17.28 -4.51
CA ASN A 17 -16.05 -16.42 -3.44
C ASN A 17 -16.86 -17.29 -2.48
N THR A 18 -16.20 -18.26 -1.84
CA THR A 18 -16.73 -18.94 -0.68
C THR A 18 -16.50 -18.00 0.46
N LEU A 19 -17.51 -17.14 0.68
CA LEU A 19 -17.86 -16.55 1.97
C LEU A 19 -16.70 -16.57 3.00
N LEU A 20 -15.74 -15.66 2.85
CA LEU A 20 -15.20 -15.08 4.07
C LEU A 20 -16.38 -14.29 4.60
N SER A 21 -16.96 -14.81 5.67
CA SER A 21 -18.09 -14.20 6.37
C SER A 21 -17.94 -12.69 6.34
N ILE A 22 -18.98 -12.00 5.89
CA ILE A 22 -19.26 -10.60 6.25
C ILE A 22 -19.39 -10.60 7.77
N ALA A 23 -18.26 -10.71 8.47
CA ALA A 23 -18.13 -10.28 9.85
C ALA A 23 -18.11 -8.76 9.71
N THR A 24 -19.30 -8.17 9.80
CA THR A 24 -19.60 -6.74 9.67
C THR A 24 -18.50 -5.89 10.30
N PHE A 25 -17.62 -5.33 9.46
CA PHE A 25 -16.52 -4.44 9.89
C PHE A 25 -17.08 -3.29 10.73
N SER A 26 -18.24 -2.77 10.32
CA SER A 26 -19.11 -1.93 11.14
C SER A 26 -20.58 -2.29 10.93
N ASN A 27 -21.43 -1.79 11.82
CA ASN A 27 -22.89 -1.84 11.67
C ASN A 27 -23.43 -0.64 10.88
N CYS A 28 -22.54 0.22 10.37
CA CYS A 28 -22.91 1.38 9.56
C CYS A 28 -22.84 1.03 8.08
N VAL A 29 -23.74 1.62 7.30
CA VAL A 29 -23.62 1.73 5.83
C VAL A 29 -22.88 3.02 5.51
N PHE A 30 -21.88 2.97 4.64
CA PHE A 30 -21.08 4.15 4.28
C PHE A 30 -21.42 4.62 2.86
N ILE A 31 -21.69 5.91 2.70
CA ILE A 31 -21.88 6.57 1.39
C ILE A 31 -20.65 7.45 1.13
N HIS A 32 -19.92 7.20 0.06
CA HIS A 32 -18.68 7.91 -0.27
C HIS A 32 -18.29 7.82 -1.75
N ASP A 33 -17.45 8.77 -2.19
CA ASP A 33 -16.67 8.71 -3.45
C ASP A 33 -15.16 8.87 -3.15
N TYR A 34 -14.72 8.34 -2.01
CA TYR A 34 -13.30 8.37 -1.62
C TYR A 34 -12.44 7.55 -2.61
N PRO A 35 -11.25 8.02 -3.05
CA PRO A 35 -10.53 9.21 -2.59
C PRO A 35 -10.84 10.51 -3.38
N ARG A 36 -11.76 10.50 -4.34
CA ARG A 36 -12.11 11.72 -5.12
C ARG A 36 -12.78 12.79 -4.25
N SER A 37 -13.53 12.35 -3.24
CA SER A 37 -14.08 13.20 -2.18
C SER A 37 -13.56 12.74 -0.82
N SER A 38 -13.17 13.70 0.03
CA SER A 38 -12.79 13.45 1.42
C SER A 38 -13.98 13.20 2.34
N LYS A 39 -15.21 13.48 1.88
CA LYS A 39 -16.43 13.36 2.67
C LYS A 39 -17.00 11.95 2.64
N ILE A 40 -17.35 11.44 3.81
CA ILE A 40 -17.98 10.14 4.02
C ILE A 40 -19.17 10.32 4.94
N GLU A 41 -20.31 9.74 4.56
CA GLU A 41 -21.48 9.63 5.42
C GLU A 41 -21.55 8.22 6.00
N ALA A 42 -21.79 8.12 7.30
CA ALA A 42 -22.07 6.86 7.97
C ALA A 42 -23.53 6.83 8.43
N HIS A 43 -24.25 5.82 7.98
CA HIS A 43 -25.66 5.62 8.25
C HIS A 43 -25.80 4.44 9.21
N PHE A 44 -26.26 4.71 10.42
CA PHE A 44 -26.49 3.70 11.45
C PHE A 44 -27.98 3.59 11.77
N GLN A 45 -28.54 2.39 11.67
CA GLN A 45 -29.94 2.16 12.00
C GLN A 45 -30.06 1.47 13.37
N SER A 46 -30.86 2.05 14.26
CA SER A 46 -31.18 1.46 15.55
C SER A 46 -32.62 1.79 15.93
N ASN A 47 -33.39 0.76 16.31
CA ASN A 47 -34.81 0.89 16.69
C ASN A 47 -35.61 1.71 15.65
N GLU A 48 -35.47 1.36 14.37
CA GLU A 48 -36.12 2.04 13.22
C GLU A 48 -35.74 3.51 13.01
N ARG A 49 -34.86 4.08 13.83
CA ARG A 49 -34.30 5.41 13.64
C ARG A 49 -32.99 5.36 12.87
N LEU A 50 -32.87 6.26 11.90
CA LEU A 50 -31.65 6.49 11.15
C LEU A 50 -30.82 7.57 11.82
N TYR A 51 -29.57 7.25 12.12
CA TYR A 51 -28.56 8.17 12.62
C TYR A 51 -27.52 8.38 11.52
N ILE A 52 -27.29 9.64 11.14
CA ILE A 52 -26.32 10.00 10.12
C ILE A 52 -25.15 10.70 10.82
N SER A 53 -23.93 10.28 10.49
CA SER A 53 -22.70 10.92 10.94
C SER A 53 -21.85 11.30 9.73
N TYR A 54 -21.20 12.46 9.81
CA TYR A 54 -20.36 12.98 8.74
C TYR A 54 -18.90 12.93 9.15
N TYR A 55 -18.06 12.53 8.20
CA TYR A 55 -16.62 12.51 8.33
C TYR A 55 -15.99 13.20 7.13
N ASN A 56 -15.00 14.04 7.39
CA ASN A 56 -14.19 14.70 6.39
C ASN A 56 -12.73 14.32 6.63
N ILE A 57 -12.18 13.48 5.75
CA ILE A 57 -10.83 12.93 5.90
C ILE A 57 -9.80 13.97 5.46
N ILE A 58 -9.09 14.53 6.42
CA ILE A 58 -8.06 15.55 6.18
C ILE A 58 -6.71 14.89 5.87
N SER A 59 -6.37 13.84 6.62
CA SER A 59 -5.18 13.03 6.39
C SER A 59 -5.50 11.57 6.71
N LEU A 60 -5.25 10.66 5.77
CA LEU A 60 -5.47 9.23 5.97
C LEU A 60 -4.40 8.60 6.87
N GLY A 61 -3.23 9.22 6.98
CA GLY A 61 -2.11 8.67 7.72
C GLY A 61 -1.53 7.39 7.11
N THR A 62 -0.70 6.69 7.87
CA THR A 62 -0.11 5.40 7.47
C THR A 62 -0.16 4.41 8.62
N TYR A 63 -0.33 3.11 8.32
CA TYR A 63 -0.18 2.09 9.35
C TYR A 63 1.30 1.75 9.55
N PRO A 64 1.82 1.73 10.80
CA PRO A 64 3.14 1.17 11.07
C PRO A 64 3.11 -0.36 10.92
N SER A 65 4.28 -1.00 10.78
CA SER A 65 4.41 -2.46 10.56
C SER A 65 3.64 -3.31 11.56
N THR A 66 3.55 -2.84 12.81
CA THR A 66 2.72 -3.47 13.86
C THR A 66 1.77 -2.44 14.47
N PRO A 67 0.59 -2.21 13.87
CA PRO A 67 -0.33 -1.17 14.33
C PRO A 67 -0.94 -1.54 15.69
N LYS A 68 -1.23 -0.50 16.49
CA LYS A 68 -2.01 -0.67 17.72
C LYS A 68 -3.46 -0.86 17.27
N LEU A 69 -4.15 -1.80 17.91
CA LEU A 69 -5.55 -2.05 17.64
C LEU A 69 -6.42 -1.36 18.69
N THR A 70 -7.60 -0.92 18.27
CA THR A 70 -8.66 -0.42 19.14
C THR A 70 -9.96 -1.16 18.86
N GLN A 71 -10.89 -1.19 19.81
CA GLN A 71 -12.14 -1.95 19.67
C GLN A 71 -13.30 -1.21 20.33
N LYS A 72 -14.53 -1.52 19.89
CA LYS A 72 -15.74 -1.07 20.58
C LYS A 72 -15.86 -1.80 21.93
N SER A 73 -16.59 -1.21 22.89
CA SER A 73 -16.66 -1.69 24.28
C SER A 73 -17.39 -3.03 24.50
N LYS A 74 -17.78 -3.75 23.44
CA LYS A 74 -18.44 -5.06 23.52
C LYS A 74 -17.38 -6.16 23.43
N ASN A 75 -17.50 -7.19 24.29
CA ASN A 75 -16.67 -8.38 24.18
C ASN A 75 -16.87 -9.02 22.79
N ASN A 76 -15.78 -9.41 22.13
CA ASN A 76 -15.72 -9.90 20.74
C ASN A 76 -16.05 -8.87 19.63
N ALA A 77 -15.91 -7.57 19.90
CA ALA A 77 -16.05 -6.55 18.87
C ALA A 77 -14.87 -6.56 17.88
N SER A 78 -15.15 -6.20 16.62
CA SER A 78 -14.13 -5.98 15.59
C SER A 78 -13.03 -5.04 16.10
N GLN A 79 -11.79 -5.41 15.81
CA GLN A 79 -10.60 -4.64 16.14
C GLN A 79 -10.16 -3.83 14.92
N TYR A 80 -9.88 -2.55 15.14
CA TYR A 80 -9.52 -1.60 14.10
C TYR A 80 -8.06 -1.17 14.31
N PRO A 81 -7.21 -1.27 13.28
CA PRO A 81 -5.85 -0.75 13.35
C PRO A 81 -5.88 0.77 13.33
N ILE A 82 -4.93 1.37 14.06
CA ILE A 82 -4.84 2.81 14.21
C ILE A 82 -3.72 3.36 13.32
N PRO A 83 -4.03 4.28 12.40
CA PRO A 83 -3.02 4.93 11.56
C PRO A 83 -2.22 5.98 12.35
N ASP A 84 -0.96 6.20 11.96
CA ASP A 84 -0.14 7.35 12.36
C ASP A 84 -0.44 8.57 11.49
N ASP A 85 -0.31 9.78 12.03
CA ASP A 85 -0.58 11.05 11.34
C ASP A 85 -1.97 11.16 10.69
N TYR A 86 -2.95 10.43 11.22
CA TYR A 86 -4.32 10.49 10.75
C TYR A 86 -5.06 11.66 11.35
N ILE A 87 -5.85 12.34 10.51
CA ILE A 87 -6.63 13.52 10.86
C ILE A 87 -7.99 13.40 10.19
N VAL A 88 -9.04 13.45 11.00
CA VAL A 88 -10.42 13.48 10.53
C VAL A 88 -11.17 14.60 11.22
N GLU A 89 -11.98 15.31 10.45
CA GLU A 89 -13.00 16.19 10.96
C GLU A 89 -14.33 15.42 11.02
N THR A 90 -15.03 15.50 12.15
CA THR A 90 -16.34 14.88 12.36
C THR A 90 -17.25 15.81 13.13
N GLU A 91 -18.55 15.50 13.16
CA GLU A 91 -19.54 16.26 13.91
C GLU A 91 -20.07 15.46 15.10
N PHE A 92 -20.16 16.12 16.26
CA PHE A 92 -20.78 15.54 17.44
C PHE A 92 -21.48 16.61 18.27
N SER A 93 -22.77 16.40 18.57
CA SER A 93 -23.61 17.34 19.34
C SER A 93 -23.49 18.78 18.81
N GLU A 94 -23.71 18.95 17.50
CA GLU A 94 -23.68 20.24 16.77
C GLU A 94 -22.33 20.97 16.83
N ARG A 95 -21.23 20.22 17.00
CA ARG A 95 -19.88 20.76 17.03
C ARG A 95 -18.99 20.02 16.04
N SER A 96 -18.24 20.78 15.25
CA SER A 96 -17.12 20.22 14.48
C SER A 96 -15.95 19.90 15.42
N LEU A 97 -15.46 18.67 15.29
CA LEU A 97 -14.33 18.12 16.03
C LEU A 97 -13.23 17.73 15.04
N ILE A 98 -11.99 18.01 15.38
CA ILE A 98 -10.82 17.48 14.67
C ILE A 98 -10.18 16.42 15.56
N CYS A 99 -10.29 15.17 15.13
CA CYS A 99 -9.67 14.02 15.77
C CYS A 99 -8.33 13.72 15.09
N LYS A 100 -7.29 13.50 15.89
CA LYS A 100 -5.92 13.22 15.42
C LYS A 100 -5.30 12.04 16.13
N THR A 101 -4.49 11.26 15.41
CA THR A 101 -3.60 10.26 16.00
C THR A 101 -2.15 10.54 15.68
N LYS A 102 -1.28 10.31 16.66
CA LYS A 102 0.17 10.39 16.49
C LYS A 102 0.87 9.32 17.30
N TYR A 103 1.74 8.54 16.68
CA TYR A 103 2.65 7.62 17.35
C TYR A 103 3.83 8.41 17.93
N ILE A 104 4.07 8.27 19.25
CA ILE A 104 5.01 9.15 19.98
C ILE A 104 6.45 8.60 20.00
N SER A 105 6.67 7.30 19.86
CA SER A 105 8.01 6.71 19.81
C SER A 105 7.96 5.30 19.24
N VAL A 106 9.12 4.64 19.11
CA VAL A 106 9.31 3.22 18.69
C VAL A 106 8.47 2.22 19.53
N SER A 107 7.80 2.70 20.58
CA SER A 107 6.81 1.95 21.36
C SER A 107 5.42 2.16 20.76
N LYS A 108 4.58 1.11 20.77
CA LYS A 108 3.18 1.06 20.27
C LYS A 108 2.20 2.02 20.98
N VAL A 109 2.65 3.18 21.46
CA VAL A 109 1.89 4.21 22.17
C VAL A 109 1.40 5.24 21.17
N VAL A 110 0.08 5.36 21.09
CA VAL A 110 -0.61 6.32 20.25
C VAL A 110 -1.17 7.43 21.11
N CYS A 111 -0.85 8.68 20.78
CA CYS A 111 -1.54 9.86 21.26
C CYS A 111 -2.82 10.05 20.45
N TYR A 112 -3.96 10.06 21.11
CA TYR A 112 -5.24 10.46 20.54
C TYR A 112 -5.52 11.88 20.99
N THR A 113 -5.88 12.76 20.05
CA THR A 113 -6.19 14.16 20.34
C THR A 113 -7.55 14.53 19.73
N ILE A 114 -8.35 15.29 20.47
CA ILE A 114 -9.61 15.88 19.99
C ILE A 114 -9.49 17.38 20.17
N ASN A 115 -9.65 18.13 19.08
CA ASN A 115 -9.72 19.58 19.10
C ASN A 115 -11.13 20.02 18.71
N TRP A 116 -11.64 21.06 19.36
CA TRP A 116 -12.93 21.65 19.01
C TRP A 116 -12.94 23.14 19.32
N LYS A 117 -13.92 23.84 18.75
CA LYS A 117 -14.09 25.28 18.97
C LYS A 117 -15.38 25.56 19.73
N ILE A 118 -15.33 26.56 20.61
CA ILE A 118 -16.51 27.15 21.25
C ILE A 118 -16.38 28.66 21.06
N GLY A 119 -17.17 29.23 20.14
CA GLY A 119 -16.98 30.61 19.67
C GLY A 119 -15.59 30.79 19.06
N HIS A 120 -14.82 31.77 19.56
CA HIS A 120 -13.44 32.02 19.13
C HIS A 120 -12.39 31.20 19.89
N ALA A 121 -12.77 30.47 20.95
CA ALA A 121 -11.83 29.71 21.76
C ALA A 121 -11.60 28.32 21.17
N GLU A 122 -10.32 27.94 21.04
CA GLU A 122 -9.90 26.60 20.65
C GLU A 122 -9.59 25.76 21.89
N TRP A 123 -10.15 24.55 21.92
CA TRP A 123 -9.98 23.62 23.01
C TRP A 123 -9.35 22.32 22.50
N SER A 124 -8.57 21.68 23.36
CA SER A 124 -7.92 20.41 23.06
C SER A 124 -7.94 19.49 24.28
N VAL A 125 -8.08 18.20 24.03
CA VAL A 125 -7.78 17.12 24.98
C VAL A 125 -7.01 16.03 24.28
N SER A 126 -6.09 15.39 25.00
CA SER A 126 -5.32 14.27 24.51
C SER A 126 -5.26 13.13 25.53
N SER A 127 -5.03 11.92 25.04
CA SER A 127 -4.79 10.73 25.87
C SER A 127 -3.87 9.76 25.14
N THR A 128 -3.04 9.04 25.86
CA THR A 128 -2.24 7.92 25.34
C THR A 128 -2.84 6.54 25.67
N GLN A 129 -3.89 6.51 26.50
CA GLN A 129 -4.49 5.27 26.98
C GLN A 129 -5.28 4.59 25.86
N SER A 130 -6.32 5.26 25.35
CA SER A 130 -7.17 4.77 24.24
C SER A 130 -7.95 5.91 23.59
N SER A 131 -8.52 5.65 22.40
CA SER A 131 -9.46 6.58 21.77
C SER A 131 -10.71 6.82 22.61
N THR A 132 -11.23 5.79 23.29
CA THR A 132 -12.37 5.95 24.20
C THR A 132 -12.03 6.80 25.42
N ALA A 133 -10.80 6.72 25.94
CA ALA A 133 -10.36 7.53 27.07
C ALA A 133 -10.36 9.03 26.72
N VAL A 134 -9.80 9.43 25.56
CA VAL A 134 -9.82 10.84 25.14
C VAL A 134 -11.25 11.33 24.88
N VAL A 135 -12.11 10.48 24.32
CA VAL A 135 -13.54 10.80 24.12
C VAL A 135 -14.24 11.03 25.45
N ASN A 136 -14.01 10.19 26.46
CA ASN A 136 -14.61 10.40 27.79
C ASN A 136 -14.16 11.74 28.41
N THR A 137 -12.89 12.10 28.29
CA THR A 137 -12.38 13.41 28.75
C THR A 137 -13.05 14.58 28.01
N PHE A 138 -13.24 14.45 26.70
CA PHE A 138 -13.96 15.43 25.90
C PHE A 138 -15.42 15.55 26.34
N LEU A 139 -16.14 14.43 26.50
CA LEU A 139 -17.54 14.39 26.91
C LEU A 139 -17.76 15.01 28.30
N GLN A 140 -16.83 14.79 29.23
CA GLN A 140 -16.84 15.45 30.54
C GLN A 140 -16.76 16.97 30.41
N LYS A 141 -15.95 17.49 29.49
CA LYS A 141 -15.83 18.95 29.27
C LYS A 141 -17.08 19.57 28.64
N ILE A 142 -17.82 18.82 27.82
CA ILE A 142 -19.03 19.31 27.14
C ILE A 142 -20.33 18.87 27.82
N ASN A 143 -20.27 18.25 29.00
CA ASN A 143 -21.41 17.71 29.75
C ASN A 143 -22.34 16.83 28.89
N SER A 144 -21.75 15.98 28.04
CA SER A 144 -22.49 15.11 27.12
C SER A 144 -22.38 13.64 27.50
N THR A 145 -23.31 12.82 26.99
CA THR A 145 -23.35 11.37 27.27
C THR A 145 -22.39 10.56 26.39
N LYS A 146 -22.20 9.30 26.78
CA LYS A 146 -21.30 8.29 26.18
C LYS A 146 -21.26 8.33 24.66
N SER A 147 -20.04 8.24 24.11
CA SER A 147 -19.75 8.04 22.69
C SER A 147 -18.65 6.99 22.55
N SER A 148 -18.59 6.34 21.40
CA SER A 148 -17.57 5.33 21.11
C SER A 148 -16.32 5.98 20.54
N GLY A 149 -15.17 5.74 21.16
CA GLY A 149 -13.86 6.22 20.69
C GLY A 149 -13.59 5.85 19.22
N PRO A 150 -13.64 4.56 18.85
CA PRO A 150 -13.44 4.15 17.46
C PRO A 150 -14.41 4.79 16.47
N GLN A 151 -15.68 4.97 16.85
CA GLN A 151 -16.68 5.59 15.99
C GLN A 151 -16.39 7.08 15.78
N LEU A 152 -16.12 7.83 16.85
CA LEU A 152 -15.85 9.27 16.74
C LEU A 152 -14.60 9.55 15.88
N PHE A 153 -13.60 8.69 15.97
CA PHE A 153 -12.40 8.78 15.13
C PHE A 153 -12.59 8.19 13.72
N GLY A 154 -13.73 7.57 13.43
CA GLY A 154 -13.99 6.93 12.13
C GLY A 154 -13.09 5.73 11.83
N PHE A 155 -12.55 5.05 12.85
CA PHE A 155 -11.69 3.86 12.64
C PHE A 155 -12.46 2.65 12.12
N ASP A 156 -13.79 2.65 12.27
CA ASP A 156 -14.69 1.62 11.77
C ASP A 156 -15.22 1.92 10.35
N ILE A 157 -14.66 2.92 9.66
CA ILE A 157 -14.97 3.22 8.26
C ILE A 157 -14.14 2.29 7.35
N GLU A 158 -14.77 1.22 6.89
CA GLU A 158 -14.14 0.18 6.06
C GLU A 158 -13.43 0.70 4.79
N PRO A 159 -14.00 1.64 4.01
CA PRO A 159 -13.32 2.19 2.84
C PRO A 159 -11.94 2.81 3.13
N LEU A 160 -11.78 3.41 4.31
CA LEU A 160 -10.52 4.04 4.72
C LEU A 160 -9.45 3.02 5.06
N TYR A 161 -9.85 1.91 5.68
CA TYR A 161 -8.94 0.80 5.95
C TYR A 161 -8.35 0.26 4.64
N HIS A 162 -9.18 0.01 3.63
CA HIS A 162 -8.72 -0.46 2.33
C HIS A 162 -7.86 0.56 1.59
N ALA A 163 -8.23 1.84 1.63
CA ALA A 163 -7.42 2.89 1.03
C ALA A 163 -6.03 3.01 1.69
N CYS A 164 -5.97 2.91 3.02
CA CYS A 164 -4.70 3.00 3.76
C CYS A 164 -3.80 1.78 3.50
N LEU A 165 -4.36 0.59 3.29
CA LEU A 165 -3.60 -0.60 2.85
C LEU A 165 -2.96 -0.42 1.46
N GLN A 166 -3.60 0.31 0.55
CA GLN A 166 -3.06 0.58 -0.78
C GLN A 166 -1.89 1.59 -0.74
N ILE A 167 -1.85 2.47 0.28
CA ILE A 167 -0.83 3.52 0.46
C ILE A 167 0.40 3.01 1.25
N GLY A 168 0.38 1.78 1.76
CA GLY A 168 1.37 1.26 2.72
C GLY A 168 2.84 1.62 2.42
N PRO A 169 3.64 2.06 3.41
CA PRO A 169 5.02 2.47 3.22
C PRO A 169 5.84 1.42 2.45
N LEU A 170 6.74 1.85 1.57
CA LEU A 170 7.72 0.94 0.92
C LEU A 170 8.61 0.23 1.96
N GLU A 171 8.65 0.76 3.19
CA GLU A 171 9.51 0.34 4.29
C GLU A 171 9.10 -0.98 4.95
N ASP A 172 7.84 -1.41 4.82
CA ASP A 172 7.34 -2.68 5.40
C ASP A 172 7.61 -3.90 4.53
N ILE A 173 8.22 -3.69 3.37
CA ILE A 173 8.49 -4.77 2.45
C ILE A 173 9.83 -5.42 2.80
N THR A 174 9.76 -6.40 3.71
CA THR A 174 10.91 -7.21 4.14
C THR A 174 11.45 -8.12 3.03
N SER A 175 10.69 -8.36 1.95
CA SER A 175 11.10 -9.24 0.85
C SER A 175 11.29 -8.52 -0.49
N CYS A 176 12.41 -8.76 -1.17
CA CYS A 176 12.68 -8.25 -2.52
C CYS A 176 11.55 -8.58 -3.52
N SER A 177 10.88 -9.72 -3.36
CA SER A 177 9.77 -10.14 -4.24
C SER A 177 8.59 -9.17 -4.23
N GLN A 178 8.19 -8.70 -3.05
CA GLN A 178 7.08 -7.75 -2.92
C GLN A 178 7.47 -6.35 -3.41
N GLN A 179 8.73 -5.94 -3.23
CA GLN A 179 9.24 -4.67 -3.76
C GLN A 179 9.21 -4.69 -5.30
N ASN A 180 9.71 -5.78 -5.89
CA ASN A 180 9.69 -5.99 -7.34
C ASN A 180 8.26 -5.99 -7.89
N LYS A 181 7.28 -6.56 -7.18
CA LYS A 181 5.87 -6.50 -7.60
C LYS A 181 5.34 -5.07 -7.66
N ARG A 182 5.67 -4.23 -6.68
CA ARG A 182 5.25 -2.83 -6.67
C ARG A 182 5.97 -2.02 -7.74
N PHE A 183 7.28 -2.20 -7.91
CA PHE A 183 8.03 -1.55 -9.00
C PHE A 183 7.50 -1.97 -10.36
N ASN A 184 7.17 -3.24 -10.57
CA ASN A 184 6.54 -3.70 -11.81
C ASN A 184 5.15 -3.08 -12.03
N SER A 185 4.38 -2.87 -10.96
CA SER A 185 3.08 -2.18 -11.08
C SER A 185 3.24 -0.72 -11.44
N PHE A 186 4.12 -0.01 -10.72
CA PHE A 186 4.47 1.37 -11.02
C PHE A 186 4.98 1.51 -12.46
N GLY A 187 5.83 0.59 -12.91
CA GLY A 187 6.30 0.53 -14.29
C GLY A 187 5.13 0.49 -15.26
N ARG A 188 4.19 -0.45 -15.11
CA ARG A 188 3.00 -0.52 -16.00
C ARG A 188 2.21 0.78 -16.05
N ASP A 189 2.02 1.44 -14.90
CA ASP A 189 1.27 2.71 -14.83
C ASP A 189 2.01 3.83 -15.57
N VAL A 190 3.35 3.89 -15.42
CA VAL A 190 4.19 4.84 -16.15
C VAL A 190 4.16 4.57 -17.65
N GLN A 191 4.28 3.31 -18.09
CA GLN A 191 4.20 2.95 -19.51
C GLN A 191 2.88 3.41 -20.10
N LYS A 192 1.77 3.13 -19.41
CA LYS A 192 0.44 3.56 -19.84
C LYS A 192 0.34 5.08 -19.96
N ALA A 193 0.82 5.83 -18.98
CA ALA A 193 0.80 7.29 -19.02
C ALA A 193 1.66 7.85 -20.17
N VAL A 194 2.81 7.23 -20.45
CA VAL A 194 3.67 7.59 -21.59
C VAL A 194 2.98 7.28 -22.92
N ASP A 195 2.34 6.12 -23.05
CA ASP A 195 1.59 5.73 -24.26
C ASP A 195 0.45 6.73 -24.55
N GLU A 196 -0.29 7.14 -23.52
CA GLU A 196 -1.33 8.17 -23.63
C GLU A 196 -0.75 9.51 -24.10
N LEU A 197 0.43 9.90 -23.60
CA LEU A 197 1.13 11.11 -24.05
C LEU A 197 1.64 11.00 -25.49
N ILE A 198 2.15 9.84 -25.91
CA ILE A 198 2.60 9.60 -27.30
C ILE A 198 1.44 9.83 -28.27
N VAL A 199 0.27 9.27 -27.99
CA VAL A 199 -0.94 9.46 -28.80
C VAL A 199 -1.38 10.92 -28.77
N LYS A 200 -1.48 11.53 -27.58
CA LYS A 200 -1.92 12.92 -27.40
C LYS A 200 -1.06 13.92 -28.19
N HIS A 201 0.25 13.69 -28.24
CA HIS A 201 1.21 14.56 -28.90
C HIS A 201 1.56 14.13 -30.34
N LYS A 202 0.84 13.16 -30.91
CA LYS A 202 1.04 12.66 -32.29
C LYS A 202 2.48 12.18 -32.54
N LEU A 203 3.10 11.56 -31.54
CA LEU A 203 4.45 10.99 -31.64
C LEU A 203 4.40 9.59 -32.26
N THR A 204 3.60 9.44 -33.32
CA THR A 204 3.32 8.19 -34.04
C THR A 204 3.68 8.35 -35.51
N ASN A 205 4.12 7.27 -36.15
CA ASN A 205 4.36 7.23 -37.59
C ASN A 205 3.03 7.24 -38.38
N LEU A 206 3.12 7.20 -39.71
CA LEU A 206 1.96 7.19 -40.61
C LEU A 206 1.06 5.95 -40.43
N SER A 207 1.60 4.84 -39.92
CA SER A 207 0.84 3.62 -39.59
C SER A 207 0.25 3.65 -38.18
N GLY A 208 0.44 4.73 -37.41
CA GLY A 208 -0.08 4.87 -36.04
C GLY A 208 0.77 4.19 -34.97
N GLU A 209 1.94 3.66 -35.31
CA GLU A 209 2.87 3.10 -34.33
C GLU A 209 3.70 4.20 -33.66
N PRO A 210 3.98 4.10 -32.36
CA PRO A 210 4.80 5.08 -31.65
C PRO A 210 6.21 5.19 -32.25
N ILE A 211 6.73 6.40 -32.38
CA ILE A 211 8.12 6.66 -32.83
C ILE A 211 9.09 6.62 -31.64
N LEU A 212 8.56 6.85 -30.44
CA LEU A 212 9.32 6.88 -29.19
C LEU A 212 8.86 5.73 -28.30
N TYR A 213 9.83 5.13 -27.60
CA TYR A 213 9.59 4.03 -26.68
C TYR A 213 10.35 4.30 -25.39
N LEU A 214 9.69 4.05 -24.26
CA LEU A 214 10.34 4.08 -22.96
C LEU A 214 11.28 2.87 -22.87
N GLN A 215 12.58 3.09 -22.63
CA GLN A 215 13.56 2.01 -22.57
C GLN A 215 13.79 1.52 -21.14
N HIS A 216 14.11 2.45 -20.24
CA HIS A 216 14.29 2.18 -18.83
C HIS A 216 14.01 3.44 -18.01
N ILE A 217 13.67 3.27 -16.73
CA ILE A 217 13.59 4.35 -15.75
C ILE A 217 14.41 3.94 -14.54
N GLY A 218 15.41 4.77 -14.21
CA GLY A 218 16.18 4.67 -12.99
C GLY A 218 15.67 5.64 -11.93
N PHE A 219 15.63 5.20 -10.67
CA PHE A 219 15.36 6.07 -9.53
C PHE A 219 16.15 5.62 -8.31
N ASP A 220 16.52 6.60 -7.49
CA ASP A 220 17.18 6.37 -6.22
C ASP A 220 16.14 6.00 -5.15
N CYS A 221 16.20 4.75 -4.68
CA CYS A 221 15.37 4.27 -3.59
C CYS A 221 16.24 4.07 -2.35
N LYS A 222 16.23 5.04 -1.44
CA LYS A 222 17.08 5.08 -0.24
C LYS A 222 18.58 5.03 -0.60
N LYS A 223 19.23 3.88 -0.41
CA LYS A 223 20.66 3.62 -0.69
C LYS A 223 20.88 2.75 -1.95
N ASN A 224 19.81 2.29 -2.59
CA ASN A 224 19.88 1.42 -3.75
C ASN A 224 19.32 2.14 -4.98
N GLN A 225 20.00 1.98 -6.11
CA GLN A 225 19.47 2.36 -7.41
C GLN A 225 18.53 1.25 -7.88
N VAL A 226 17.32 1.62 -8.27
CA VAL A 226 16.35 0.71 -8.86
C VAL A 226 16.13 1.13 -10.31
N CYS A 227 16.22 0.17 -11.22
CA CYS A 227 15.98 0.37 -12.63
C CYS A 227 14.83 -0.52 -13.09
N ILE A 228 13.81 0.07 -13.70
CA ILE A 228 12.73 -0.65 -14.37
C ILE A 228 13.02 -0.62 -15.87
N ASN A 229 13.23 -1.80 -16.45
CA ASN A 229 13.42 -1.96 -17.89
C ASN A 229 12.07 -2.24 -18.55
N PHE A 230 11.75 -1.47 -19.59
CA PHE A 230 10.49 -1.55 -20.33
C PHE A 230 10.66 -2.26 -21.68
N LYS A 231 11.89 -2.23 -22.18
CA LYS A 231 12.31 -2.98 -23.35
C LYS A 231 13.14 -4.14 -22.86
N ASP A 232 12.71 -5.36 -23.18
CA ASP A 232 13.64 -6.48 -23.20
C ASP A 232 14.76 -6.08 -24.17
N LEU A 233 15.98 -5.92 -23.66
CA LEU A 233 17.16 -6.12 -24.50
C LEU A 233 16.89 -7.45 -25.19
N ASN A 234 16.61 -7.42 -26.51
CA ASN A 234 16.17 -8.58 -27.27
C ASN A 234 16.90 -9.81 -26.74
N SER A 235 16.19 -10.90 -26.42
CA SER A 235 16.82 -12.14 -25.94
C SER A 235 18.02 -12.54 -26.81
N ILE A 236 17.95 -12.23 -28.11
CA ILE A 236 19.03 -12.30 -29.10
C ILE A 236 20.27 -11.50 -28.67
N THR A 237 20.16 -10.25 -28.26
CA THR A 237 21.30 -9.41 -27.82
C THR A 237 21.93 -9.89 -26.52
N ILE A 238 21.13 -10.47 -25.61
CA ILE A 238 21.64 -11.10 -24.38
C ILE A 238 22.37 -12.40 -24.75
N GLN A 239 21.79 -13.23 -25.62
CA GLN A 239 22.41 -14.46 -26.08
C GLN A 239 23.70 -14.19 -26.86
N THR A 240 23.73 -13.20 -27.76
CA THR A 240 24.94 -12.81 -28.49
C THR A 240 26.04 -12.30 -27.55
N LYS A 241 25.68 -11.59 -26.48
CA LYS A 241 26.66 -11.17 -25.45
C LYS A 241 27.18 -12.37 -24.65
N LEU A 242 26.30 -13.30 -24.27
CA LEU A 242 26.70 -14.54 -23.59
C LEU A 242 27.59 -15.40 -24.48
N ASP A 243 27.21 -15.60 -25.73
CA ASP A 243 27.98 -16.37 -26.71
C ASP A 243 29.35 -15.72 -26.97
N ALA A 244 29.42 -14.38 -27.06
CA ALA A 244 30.69 -13.67 -27.19
C ALA A 244 31.58 -13.82 -25.94
N ILE A 245 31.00 -13.80 -24.74
CA ILE A 245 31.74 -14.03 -23.50
C ILE A 245 32.26 -15.47 -23.46
N VAL A 246 31.42 -16.47 -23.75
CA VAL A 246 31.79 -17.88 -23.82
C VAL A 246 32.89 -18.10 -24.85
N HIS A 247 32.76 -17.51 -26.04
CA HIS A 247 33.76 -17.61 -27.11
C HIS A 247 35.12 -17.03 -26.70
N VAL A 248 35.14 -15.88 -26.01
CA VAL A 248 36.38 -15.29 -25.48
C VAL A 248 36.96 -16.17 -24.37
N CYS A 249 36.13 -16.80 -23.54
CA CYS A 249 36.59 -17.72 -22.50
C CYS A 249 37.25 -18.96 -23.10
N ASP A 250 36.64 -19.54 -24.14
CA ASP A 250 37.13 -20.72 -24.84
C ASP A 250 38.43 -20.43 -25.63
N GLU A 251 38.52 -19.27 -26.28
CA GLU A 251 39.73 -18.89 -27.03
C GLU A 251 40.88 -18.41 -26.14
N ALA A 252 40.59 -17.73 -25.03
CA ALA A 252 41.62 -17.15 -24.17
C ALA A 252 42.25 -18.11 -23.16
N LEU A 253 41.84 -19.40 -23.14
CA LEU A 253 42.25 -20.39 -22.14
C LEU A 253 42.16 -19.83 -20.71
N LEU A 254 41.03 -19.19 -20.39
CA LEU A 254 40.86 -18.58 -19.08
C LEU A 254 41.14 -19.60 -17.98
N SER A 255 42.02 -19.24 -17.05
CA SER A 255 42.27 -20.08 -15.89
C SER A 255 40.97 -20.25 -15.12
N ARG A 256 40.84 -21.39 -14.44
CA ARG A 256 39.67 -21.71 -13.61
C ARG A 256 39.34 -20.58 -12.63
N ASP A 257 40.37 -19.98 -12.04
CA ASP A 257 40.19 -18.85 -11.12
C ASP A 257 39.75 -17.56 -11.84
N GLY A 258 40.21 -17.35 -13.07
CA GLY A 258 39.75 -16.26 -13.94
C GLY A 258 38.26 -16.38 -14.29
N TYR A 259 37.80 -17.58 -14.64
CA TYR A 259 36.37 -17.84 -14.88
C TYR A 259 35.52 -17.63 -13.61
N ARG A 260 36.03 -18.04 -12.44
CA ARG A 260 35.34 -17.81 -11.15
C ARG A 260 35.17 -16.34 -10.80
N HIS A 261 36.18 -15.51 -11.07
CA HIS A 261 36.07 -14.06 -10.86
C HIS A 261 35.03 -13.46 -11.81
N LEU A 262 35.05 -13.87 -13.08
CA LEU A 262 34.09 -13.40 -14.07
C LEU A 262 32.63 -13.81 -13.75
N ALA A 263 32.42 -15.05 -13.32
CA ALA A 263 31.10 -15.57 -12.93
C ALA A 263 30.55 -14.92 -11.65
N ALA A 264 31.42 -14.41 -10.78
CA ALA A 264 31.00 -13.64 -9.61
C ALA A 264 30.42 -12.26 -9.99
N ASP A 265 30.94 -11.63 -11.04
CA ASP A 265 30.52 -10.31 -11.51
C ASP A 265 29.39 -10.35 -12.55
N VAL A 266 29.19 -11.49 -13.23
CA VAL A 266 28.16 -11.68 -14.26
C VAL A 266 27.16 -12.77 -13.82
N PRO A 267 26.02 -12.41 -13.22
CA PRO A 267 25.07 -13.36 -12.62
C PRO A 267 24.41 -14.37 -13.57
N SER A 268 24.53 -14.15 -14.89
CA SER A 268 24.01 -15.03 -15.93
C SER A 268 24.98 -16.15 -16.33
N LEU A 269 26.23 -16.14 -15.86
CA LEU A 269 27.18 -17.23 -16.07
C LEU A 269 26.97 -18.32 -15.02
N PHE A 270 27.02 -19.59 -15.45
CA PHE A 270 26.93 -20.72 -14.52
C PHE A 270 28.17 -20.75 -13.62
N CYS A 271 27.96 -20.68 -12.30
CA CYS A 271 29.03 -20.88 -11.34
C CYS A 271 29.31 -22.38 -11.14
N GLU A 272 30.59 -22.77 -11.19
CA GLU A 272 31.05 -24.17 -11.06
C GLU A 272 30.53 -24.90 -9.80
N TYR A 273 30.10 -24.21 -8.74
CA TYR A 273 29.63 -24.87 -7.51
C TYR A 273 28.31 -25.64 -7.66
N LEU A 274 27.65 -25.58 -8.82
CA LEU A 274 26.46 -26.38 -9.15
C LEU A 274 26.78 -27.67 -9.92
N VAL A 275 28.04 -27.91 -10.30
CA VAL A 275 28.48 -29.20 -10.83
C VAL A 275 29.20 -29.93 -9.71
N ALA A 276 28.43 -30.49 -8.79
CA ALA A 276 28.94 -31.50 -7.87
C ALA A 276 28.98 -32.85 -8.61
N ASP A 277 30.10 -33.55 -8.45
CA ASP A 277 30.52 -34.77 -9.15
C ASP A 277 29.42 -35.85 -9.27
N HIS A 278 29.26 -36.35 -10.49
CA HIS A 278 28.73 -37.69 -10.77
C HIS A 278 29.89 -38.60 -11.19
#